data_AF-W5T8Y0-F1
#
_entry.id   AF-W5T8Y0-F1
#
_cell.length_a   1.000
_cell.length_b   1.000
_cell.length_c   1.000
_cell.angle_alpha   90.00
_cell.angle_beta   90.00
_cell.angle_gamma   90.00
#
_symmetry.space_group_name_H-M   'P 1'
#
loop_
_entity.id
_entity.type
_entity.pdbx_description
1 polymer ?
#
loop_
_entity_poly.entity_id
_entity_poly.type
_entity_poly.pdbx_seq_one_letter_code
_entity_poly.pdbx_strand_id
1 'polypeptide(L)'
;MPFHADAQQLAGFVQKMQDKHDAIGRMITNAHNHATTLQGPAFQGGAGTAFQNTFEQFLTSANKMNEALMQNSQNLKSAGAKYAEMEEQSLGDLKNQTLDWRT
;
A
#
# COMPACT_ATOMS: atom_id res chain seq x y z
N MET A 1 -3.93 24.80 -5.65
CA MET A 1 -5.17 24.01 -5.58
C MET A 1 -5.10 23.20 -4.29
N PRO A 2 -5.89 23.51 -3.26
CA PRO A 2 -5.93 22.70 -2.04
C PRO A 2 -6.33 21.25 -2.39
N PHE A 3 -5.64 20.28 -1.78
CA PHE A 3 -5.85 18.85 -2.01
C PHE A 3 -7.11 18.42 -1.24
N HIS A 4 -8.29 18.69 -1.79
CA HIS A 4 -9.55 18.16 -1.27
C HIS A 4 -9.67 16.70 -1.67
N ALA A 5 -8.94 15.81 -1.00
CA ALA A 5 -9.20 14.40 -1.15
C ALA A 5 -10.51 14.08 -0.42
N ASP A 6 -11.60 13.99 -1.18
CA ASP A 6 -12.87 13.47 -0.70
C ASP A 6 -12.62 12.13 0.01
N ALA A 7 -13.05 12.03 1.26
CA ALA A 7 -12.87 10.85 2.10
C ALA A 7 -13.37 9.57 1.41
N GLN A 8 -14.43 9.66 0.57
CA GLN A 8 -14.90 8.53 -0.23
C GLN A 8 -13.92 8.14 -1.34
N GLN A 9 -13.31 9.11 -2.01
CA GLN A 9 -12.30 8.83 -3.05
C GLN A 9 -11.03 8.21 -2.44
N LEU A 10 -10.63 8.68 -1.26
CA LEU A 10 -9.49 8.17 -0.51
C LEU A 10 -9.76 6.73 -0.02
N ALA A 11 -10.96 6.46 0.49
CA ALA A 11 -11.38 5.11 0.87
C ALA A 11 -11.41 4.15 -0.33
N GLY A 12 -11.93 4.61 -1.47
CA GLY A 12 -11.92 3.83 -2.72
C GLY A 12 -10.51 3.56 -3.25
N PHE A 13 -9.59 4.52 -3.09
CA PHE A 13 -8.17 4.31 -3.42
C PHE A 13 -7.54 3.24 -2.52
N VAL A 14 -7.78 3.30 -1.21
CA VAL A 14 -7.24 2.31 -0.26
C VAL A 14 -7.76 0.91 -0.57
N GLN A 15 -9.06 0.76 -0.85
CA GLN A 15 -9.64 -0.52 -1.25
C GLN A 15 -8.97 -1.07 -2.51
N LYS A 16 -8.80 -0.24 -3.55
CA LYS A 16 -8.11 -0.66 -4.78
C LYS A 16 -6.66 -1.08 -4.53
N MET A 17 -5.97 -0.40 -3.62
CA MET A 17 -4.61 -0.77 -3.24
C MET A 17 -4.57 -2.09 -2.48
N GLN A 18 -5.56 -2.36 -1.64
CA GLN A 18 -5.71 -3.63 -0.94
C GLN A 18 -6.01 -4.78 -1.91
N ASP A 19 -6.92 -4.58 -2.86
CA ASP A 19 -7.21 -5.56 -3.90
C ASP A 19 -5.96 -5.87 -4.76
N LYS A 20 -5.17 -4.84 -5.08
CA LYS A 20 -3.89 -5.00 -5.79
C LYS A 20 -2.85 -5.73 -4.94
N HIS A 21 -2.77 -5.41 -3.65
CA HIS A 21 -1.90 -6.08 -2.71
C HIS A 21 -2.18 -7.58 -2.67
N ASP A 22 -3.46 -7.95 -2.61
CA ASP A 22 -3.86 -9.36 -2.55
C ASP A 22 -3.68 -10.07 -3.90
N ALA A 23 -3.84 -9.35 -5.02
CA ALA A 23 -3.51 -9.88 -6.34
C ALA A 23 -2.00 -10.15 -6.49
N ILE A 24 -1.14 -9.22 -6.07
CA ILE A 24 0.32 -9.38 -6.09
C ILE A 24 0.73 -10.52 -5.16
N GLY A 25 0.16 -10.59 -3.95
CA GLY A 25 0.41 -11.69 -3.01
C GLY A 25 0.12 -13.05 -3.63
N ARG A 26 -1.03 -13.20 -4.30
CA ARG A 26 -1.37 -14.43 -5.03
C ARG A 26 -0.38 -14.74 -6.16
N MET A 27 0.09 -13.74 -6.90
CA MET A 27 1.11 -13.94 -7.94
C MET A 27 2.44 -14.43 -7.35
N ILE A 28 2.88 -13.86 -6.21
CA ILE A 28 4.09 -14.28 -5.49
C ILE A 28 3.96 -15.73 -5.03
N THR A 29 2.82 -16.10 -4.42
CA THR A 29 2.54 -17.48 -4.01
C THR A 29 2.54 -18.44 -5.20
N ASN A 30 1.91 -18.08 -6.31
CA ASN A 30 1.90 -18.90 -7.52
C ASN A 30 3.30 -19.07 -8.11
N ALA A 31 4.10 -18.01 -8.13
CA ALA A 31 5.49 -18.06 -8.57
C ALA A 31 6.32 -18.99 -7.68
N HIS A 32 6.15 -18.91 -6.35
CA HIS A 32 6.80 -19.81 -5.41
C HIS A 32 6.42 -21.27 -5.66
N ASN A 33 5.12 -21.57 -5.78
CA ASN A 33 4.64 -22.92 -6.08
C ASN A 33 5.15 -23.43 -7.43
N HIS A 34 5.28 -22.56 -8.43
CA HIS A 34 5.84 -22.98 -9.72
C HIS A 34 7.34 -23.27 -9.60
N ALA A 35 8.10 -22.45 -8.86
CA ALA A 35 9.51 -22.69 -8.63
C ALA A 35 9.80 -23.99 -7.86
N THR A 36 8.94 -24.38 -6.92
CA THR A 36 9.08 -25.69 -6.25
C THR A 36 8.81 -26.84 -7.21
N THR A 37 7.91 -26.68 -8.19
CA THR A 37 7.71 -27.70 -9.26
C THR A 37 8.85 -27.76 -10.27
N LEU A 38 9.62 -26.67 -10.42
CA LEU A 38 10.81 -26.66 -11.29
C LEU A 38 11.99 -27.43 -10.69
N GLN A 39 11.90 -27.95 -9.45
CA GLN A 39 12.92 -28.81 -8.84
C GLN A 39 12.99 -30.21 -9.48
N GLY A 40 13.41 -30.25 -10.75
CA GLY A 40 13.71 -31.48 -11.50
C GLY A 40 15.21 -31.76 -11.56
N PRO A 41 15.64 -32.87 -12.22
CA PRO A 41 17.05 -33.23 -12.37
C PRO A 41 17.94 -32.12 -12.94
N ALA A 42 17.37 -31.21 -13.76
CA ALA A 42 18.06 -30.04 -14.32
C ALA A 42 18.43 -28.97 -13.27
N PHE A 43 17.82 -29.01 -12.09
CA PHE A 43 18.08 -28.11 -10.96
C PHE A 43 18.75 -28.84 -9.80
N GLN A 44 19.42 -29.97 -10.07
CA GLN A 44 20.25 -30.66 -9.08
C GLN A 44 21.69 -30.15 -9.13
N GLY A 45 22.30 -29.91 -7.97
CA GLY A 45 23.67 -29.39 -7.82
C GLY A 45 23.75 -27.87 -7.70
N GLY A 46 24.96 -27.31 -7.79
CA GLY A 46 25.22 -25.90 -7.46
C GLY A 46 24.42 -24.87 -8.28
N ALA A 47 24.10 -25.17 -9.54
CA ALA A 47 23.28 -24.31 -10.38
C ALA A 47 21.81 -24.24 -9.91
N GLY A 48 21.28 -25.36 -9.40
CA GLY A 48 19.94 -25.40 -8.80
C GLY A 48 19.84 -24.60 -7.51
N THR A 49 20.85 -24.71 -6.65
CA THR A 49 20.94 -23.91 -5.42
C THR A 49 21.04 -22.42 -5.72
N ALA A 50 21.84 -22.02 -6.73
CA ALA A 50 21.93 -20.62 -7.14
C ALA A 50 20.60 -20.08 -7.67
N PHE A 51 19.87 -20.89 -8.46
CA PHE A 51 18.54 -20.54 -8.94
C PHE A 51 17.53 -20.39 -7.79
N GLN A 52 17.50 -21.34 -6.86
CA GLN A 52 16.64 -21.27 -5.66
C GLN A 52 16.92 -20.02 -4.84
N ASN A 53 18.19 -19.72 -4.54
CA ASN A 53 18.58 -18.53 -3.79
C ASN A 53 18.14 -17.23 -4.49
N THR A 54 18.31 -17.16 -5.81
CA THR A 54 17.90 -15.99 -6.60
C THR A 54 16.39 -15.84 -6.59
N PHE A 55 15.67 -16.95 -6.67
CA PHE A 55 14.21 -16.97 -6.63
C PHE A 55 13.67 -16.55 -5.26
N GLU A 56 14.27 -17.03 -4.17
CA GLU A 56 13.93 -16.62 -2.80
C GLU A 56 14.17 -15.11 -2.57
N GLN A 57 15.28 -14.58 -3.09
CA GLN A 57 15.55 -13.14 -3.03
C GLN A 57 14.52 -12.33 -3.83
N PHE A 58 14.11 -12.82 -5.01
CA PHE A 58 13.04 -12.23 -5.79
C PHE A 58 11.71 -12.21 -5.01
N LEU A 59 11.30 -13.34 -4.42
CA LEU A 59 10.07 -13.43 -3.63
C LEU A 59 10.09 -12.52 -2.41
N THR A 60 11.23 -12.47 -1.72
CA THR A 60 11.43 -11.58 -0.56
C THR A 60 11.29 -10.12 -0.97
N SER A 61 11.91 -9.72 -2.08
CA SER A 61 11.85 -8.34 -2.58
C SER A 61 10.44 -7.99 -3.05
N ALA A 62 9.75 -8.92 -3.71
CA ALA A 62 8.38 -8.73 -4.16
C ALA A 62 7.40 -8.55 -2.97
N ASN A 63 7.56 -9.34 -1.91
CA ASN A 63 6.76 -9.18 -0.68
C ASN A 63 7.00 -7.82 -0.03
N LYS A 64 8.27 -7.41 0.14
CA LYS A 64 8.62 -6.10 0.70
C LYS A 64 8.02 -4.94 -0.12
N MET A 65 8.08 -5.05 -1.45
CA MET A 65 7.46 -4.05 -2.33
C MET A 65 5.94 -4.01 -2.14
N ASN A 66 5.30 -5.18 -2.04
CA ASN A 66 3.85 -5.27 -1.85
C ASN A 66 3.42 -4.64 -0.51
N GLU A 67 4.15 -4.93 0.57
CA GLU A 67 3.92 -4.32 1.89
C GLU A 67 4.12 -2.81 1.87
N ALA A 68 5.17 -2.31 1.21
CA ALA A 68 5.43 -0.88 1.09
C ALA A 68 4.31 -0.15 0.33
N LEU A 69 3.74 -0.76 -0.71
CA LEU A 69 2.59 -0.21 -1.43
C LEU A 69 1.36 -0.10 -0.52
N MET A 70 1.12 -1.11 0.33
CA MET A 70 0.01 -1.10 1.28
C MET A 70 0.22 -0.05 2.39
N GLN A 71 1.44 0.04 2.94
CA GLN A 71 1.79 1.06 3.94
C GLN A 71 1.64 2.47 3.38
N ASN A 72 2.10 2.73 2.16
CA ASN A 72 1.94 4.03 1.51
C ASN A 72 0.45 4.39 1.32
N SER A 73 -0.38 3.41 0.94
CA SER A 73 -1.83 3.60 0.85
C SER A 73 -2.46 3.98 2.19
N GLN A 74 -2.06 3.31 3.29
CA GLN A 74 -2.55 3.63 4.63
C GLN A 74 -2.04 5.00 5.11
N ASN A 75 -0.80 5.37 4.79
CA ASN A 75 -0.25 6.68 5.10
C ASN A 75 -1.02 7.79 4.39
N LEU A 76 -1.38 7.58 3.12
CA LEU A 76 -2.24 8.50 2.37
C LEU A 76 -3.63 8.61 3.01
N LYS A 77 -4.20 7.49 3.48
CA LYS A 77 -5.47 7.49 4.22
C LYS A 77 -5.39 8.37 5.48
N SER A 78 -4.36 8.15 6.28
CA SER A 78 -4.15 8.86 7.55
C SER A 78 -3.89 10.35 7.33
N ALA A 79 -3.08 10.69 6.32
CA ALA A 79 -2.82 12.09 5.96
C ALA A 79 -4.11 12.79 5.50
N GLY A 80 -4.90 12.16 4.63
CA GLY A 80 -6.18 12.72 4.17
C GLY A 80 -7.17 12.97 5.31
N ALA A 81 -7.28 12.03 6.26
CA ALA A 81 -8.14 12.20 7.44
C ALA A 81 -7.69 13.38 8.32
N LYS A 82 -6.37 13.51 8.59
CA LYS A 82 -5.83 14.64 9.36
C LYS A 82 -6.08 15.98 8.68
N TYR A 83 -5.95 16.05 7.36
CA TYR A 83 -6.24 17.30 6.63
C TYR A 83 -7.72 17.69 6.74
N ALA A 84 -8.64 16.73 6.65
CA ALA A 84 -10.06 17.00 6.82
C ALA A 84 -10.39 17.52 8.23
N GLU A 85 -9.81 16.91 9.28
CA GLU A 85 -9.97 17.37 10.67
C GLU A 85 -9.42 18.80 10.86
N MET A 86 -8.23 19.10 10.33
CA MET A 86 -7.63 20.44 10.43
C MET A 86 -8.44 21.52 9.69
N GLU A 87 -9.04 21.18 8.55
CA GLU A 87 -9.88 22.10 7.78
C GLU A 87 -11.20 22.39 8.50
N GLU A 88 -11.84 21.37 9.08
CA GLU A 88 -13.05 21.52 9.89
C GLU A 88 -12.78 22.39 11.15
N GLN A 89 -11.64 22.18 11.80
CA GLN A 89 -11.24 22.95 12.98
C GLN A 89 -10.96 24.42 12.63
N SER A 90 -10.23 24.68 11.53
CA SER A 90 -9.96 26.04 11.05
C SER A 90 -11.24 26.78 10.63
N LEU A 91 -12.18 26.09 10.00
CA LEU A 91 -13.49 26.65 9.64
C LEU A 91 -14.32 26.96 10.90
N GLY A 92 -14.28 26.10 11.92
CA GLY A 92 -14.92 26.33 13.21
C GLY A 92 -14.39 27.58 13.93
N ASP A 93 -13.06 27.73 13.97
CA ASP A 93 -12.40 28.88 14.61
C ASP A 93 -12.68 30.19 13.88
N LEU A 94 -12.66 30.19 12.54
CA LEU A 94 -13.05 31.36 11.74
C LEU A 94 -14.50 31.76 12.00
N LYS A 95 -15.41 30.79 12.13
CA LYS A 95 -16.83 31.04 12.37
C LYS A 95 -17.06 31.66 13.76
N ASN A 96 -16.34 31.18 14.78
CA ASN A 96 -16.38 31.74 16.13
C ASN A 96 -15.80 33.15 16.19
N GLN A 97 -14.65 33.40 15.56
CA GLN A 97 -14.11 34.77 15.44
C GLN A 97 -15.08 35.69 14.72
N THR A 98 -15.84 35.17 13.74
CA THR A 98 -16.81 35.97 12.98
C THR A 98 -18.03 36.40 13.82
N LEU A 99 -18.36 35.63 14.86
CA LEU A 99 -19.45 35.94 15.79
C LEU A 99 -19.01 36.95 16.86
N ASP A 100 -17.75 36.91 17.29
CA ASP A 100 -17.21 37.75 18.37
C ASP A 100 -17.12 39.25 17.99
N TRP A 101 -16.91 39.59 16.72
CA TRP A 101 -16.88 40.99 16.26
C TRP A 101 -18.26 41.63 16.02
N ARG A 102 -19.35 40.84 16.08
CA ARG A 102 -20.72 41.30 15.83
C ARG A 102 -21.51 41.64 17.11
N THR A 103 -20.91 41.48 18.28
CA THR A 103 -21.40 41.93 19.59
C THR A 103 -20.62 43.15 20.07
#